data_AF-A3XQ76-F1
#
_entry.id   AF-A3XQ76-F1
#
_cell.length_a   1.000
_cell.length_b   1.000
_cell.length_c   1.000
_cell.angle_alpha   90.00
_cell.angle_beta   90.00
_cell.angle_gamma   90.00
#
_symmetry.space_group_name_H-M   'P 1'
#
loop_
_entity.id
_entity.type
_entity.pdbx_description
1 polymer ?
#
loop_
_entity_poly.entity_id
_entity_poly.type
_entity_poly.pdbx_seq_one_letter_code
_entity_poly.pdbx_strand_id
1 'polypeptide(L)'
;MPKPDGFLALNYSEPKYIDYGSADCPYGFMKNTKAVVRYKSDCSAVLEYPEMNGALYLTYRPVENNIKELLIDAQKLTYEHVVKADNIAEEKYVNEYHGVYGMFYDVAGNAASQSQFYVTDSTSHFITGSIYFNVTPNYDSILPAAAYLKNDIRHLMESLRWKK
;
A
#
# COMPACT_ATOMS: atom_id res chain seq x y z
N MET A 1 -39.14 23.45 2.56
CA MET A 1 -38.74 22.03 2.49
C MET A 1 -37.28 21.96 2.90
N PRO A 2 -36.90 21.16 3.92
CA PRO A 2 -35.50 21.07 4.31
C PRO A 2 -34.73 20.23 3.29
N LYS A 3 -33.49 20.62 2.99
CA LYS A 3 -32.57 19.88 2.12
C LYS A 3 -32.27 18.51 2.76
N PRO A 4 -32.19 17.41 1.98
CA PRO A 4 -31.78 16.14 2.53
C PRO A 4 -30.35 16.25 3.07
N ASP A 5 -30.11 15.65 4.23
CA ASP A 5 -28.79 15.51 4.85
C ASP A 5 -27.83 14.87 3.83
N GLY A 6 -27.03 15.71 3.18
CA GLY A 6 -25.98 15.28 2.30
C GLY A 6 -25.03 14.45 3.16
N PHE A 7 -24.89 13.17 2.81
CA PHE A 7 -23.80 12.32 3.28
C PHE A 7 -22.54 13.18 3.37
N LEU A 8 -22.04 13.38 4.59
CA LEU A 8 -20.74 14.01 4.81
C LEU A 8 -19.74 13.20 4.00
N ALA A 9 -19.38 13.68 2.80
CA ALA A 9 -18.25 13.16 2.07
C ALA A 9 -17.08 13.25 3.04
N LEU A 10 -16.58 12.10 3.51
CA LEU A 10 -15.43 12.04 4.40
C LEU A 10 -14.26 12.70 3.67
N ASN A 11 -14.05 13.98 3.96
CA ASN A 11 -13.03 14.79 3.33
C ASN A 11 -11.83 14.77 4.27
N TYR A 12 -10.95 13.79 4.06
CA TYR A 12 -9.70 13.74 4.81
C TYR A 12 -8.86 14.96 4.46
N SER A 13 -8.29 15.62 5.47
CA SER A 13 -7.33 16.71 5.23
C SER A 13 -6.13 16.21 4.41
N GLU A 14 -5.53 17.11 3.64
CA GLU A 14 -4.39 16.80 2.78
C GLU A 14 -3.28 16.05 3.55
N PRO A 15 -2.70 15.00 2.93
CA PRO A 15 -1.66 14.23 3.57
C PRO A 15 -0.40 15.10 3.75
N LYS A 16 0.23 14.97 4.91
CA LYS A 16 1.57 15.51 5.16
C LYS A 16 2.54 14.35 5.30
N TYR A 17 3.73 14.53 4.74
CA TYR A 17 4.72 13.48 4.62
C TYR A 17 6.01 13.85 5.35
N ILE A 18 6.58 12.88 6.04
CA ILE A 18 7.87 13.00 6.72
C ILE A 18 8.73 11.78 6.41
N ASP A 19 10.04 11.98 6.29
CA ASP A 19 10.98 10.87 6.14
C ASP A 19 10.85 9.88 7.29
N TYR A 20 10.82 8.59 6.95
CA TYR A 20 10.65 7.52 7.90
C TYR A 20 11.47 6.29 7.50
N GLY A 21 12.08 5.65 8.49
CA GLY A 21 12.84 4.43 8.29
C GLY A 21 13.45 3.97 9.61
N SER A 22 13.49 2.65 9.82
CA SER A 22 14.25 2.07 10.93
C SER A 22 15.73 2.05 10.60
N ALA A 23 16.61 2.37 11.56
CA ALA A 23 18.06 2.28 11.38
C ALA A 23 18.50 0.85 11.00
N ASP A 24 17.79 -0.16 11.50
CA ASP A 24 18.11 -1.58 11.33
C ASP A 24 17.56 -2.19 10.03
N CYS A 25 16.81 -1.41 9.24
CA CYS A 25 16.16 -1.91 8.03
C CYS A 25 16.72 -1.29 6.75
N PRO A 26 16.83 -2.08 5.65
CA PRO A 26 17.54 -1.68 4.44
C PRO A 26 16.73 -0.77 3.51
N TYR A 27 15.71 -0.11 4.03
CA TYR A 27 14.88 0.81 3.27
C TYR A 27 14.34 1.95 4.13
N GLY A 28 13.98 3.04 3.48
CA GLY A 28 13.24 4.17 4.04
C GLY A 28 12.22 4.67 3.03
N PHE A 29 11.25 5.44 3.49
CA PHE A 29 10.19 6.04 2.68
C PHE A 29 9.61 7.24 3.41
N MET A 30 8.84 8.08 2.73
CA MET A 30 8.09 9.14 3.40
C MET A 30 6.76 8.58 3.89
N LYS A 31 6.50 8.68 5.20
CA LYS A 31 5.23 8.25 5.79
C LYS A 31 4.25 9.40 5.92
N ASN A 32 2.97 9.07 5.81
CA ASN A 32 1.91 10.00 6.22
C ASN A 32 2.01 10.30 7.72
N THR A 33 1.86 11.56 8.12
CA THR A 33 1.85 11.93 9.54
C THR A 33 0.68 11.31 10.30
N LYS A 34 -0.40 10.95 9.61
CA LYS A 34 -1.56 10.25 10.19
C LYS A 34 -1.32 8.76 10.44
N ALA A 35 -0.25 8.19 9.87
CA ALA A 35 0.08 6.78 10.03
C ALA A 35 0.91 6.54 11.31
N VAL A 36 0.51 5.54 12.08
CA VAL A 36 1.29 4.97 13.18
C VAL A 36 2.02 3.75 12.63
N VAL A 37 3.35 3.76 12.66
CA VAL A 37 4.15 2.70 12.02
C VAL A 37 4.82 1.83 13.07
N ARG A 38 4.71 0.51 12.89
CA ARG A 38 5.37 -0.50 13.72
C ARG A 38 6.20 -1.42 12.83
N TYR A 39 7.50 -1.45 13.06
CA TYR A 39 8.37 -2.44 12.43
C TYR A 39 8.36 -3.76 13.20
N LYS A 40 8.52 -4.85 12.46
CA LYS A 40 8.83 -6.18 12.96
C LYS A 40 10.34 -6.43 12.85
N SER A 41 10.82 -7.48 13.52
CA SER A 41 12.24 -7.85 13.53
C SER A 41 12.79 -8.26 12.16
N ASP A 42 11.92 -8.67 11.23
CA ASP A 42 12.24 -9.04 9.85
C ASP A 42 12.18 -7.85 8.89
N CYS A 43 12.12 -6.62 9.41
CA CYS A 43 11.94 -5.39 8.63
C CYS A 43 10.62 -5.28 7.85
N SER A 44 9.67 -6.19 8.06
CA SER A 44 8.28 -5.95 7.72
C SER A 44 7.71 -4.83 8.60
N ALA A 45 6.69 -4.11 8.12
CA ALA A 45 6.09 -3.00 8.84
C ALA A 45 4.57 -3.00 8.73
N VAL A 46 3.91 -2.43 9.72
CA VAL A 46 2.47 -2.13 9.68
C VAL A 46 2.30 -0.64 9.86
N LEU A 47 1.63 0.02 8.91
CA LEU A 47 1.23 1.42 8.97
C LEU A 47 -0.27 1.45 9.26
N GLU A 48 -0.63 1.74 10.50
CA GLU A 48 -2.01 1.86 10.96
C GLU A 48 -2.52 3.28 10.71
N TYR A 49 -3.72 3.42 10.16
CA TYR A 49 -4.43 4.68 9.93
C TYR A 49 -5.73 4.67 10.75
N PRO A 50 -5.68 5.03 12.06
CA PRO A 50 -6.84 4.93 12.95
C PRO A 50 -8.07 5.70 12.46
N GLU A 51 -7.87 6.90 11.89
CA GLU A 51 -8.97 7.73 11.35
C GLU A 51 -9.67 7.10 10.14
N MET A 52 -9.04 6.13 9.48
CA MET A 52 -9.53 5.48 8.26
C MET A 52 -9.91 4.01 8.51
N ASN A 53 -9.76 3.51 9.74
CA ASN A 53 -9.89 2.10 10.08
C ASN A 53 -9.15 1.18 9.10
N GLY A 54 -7.99 1.62 8.62
CA GLY A 54 -7.20 0.93 7.62
C GLY A 54 -5.78 0.67 8.10
N ALA A 55 -5.16 -0.38 7.59
CA ALA A 55 -3.76 -0.66 7.82
C ALA A 55 -3.09 -1.10 6.51
N LEU A 56 -1.92 -0.52 6.24
CA LEU A 56 -1.03 -0.96 5.17
C LEU A 56 0.02 -1.90 5.79
N TYR A 57 0.08 -3.12 5.28
CA TYR A 57 1.06 -4.12 5.68
C TYR A 57 2.17 -4.14 4.64
N LEU A 58 3.40 -3.91 5.08
CA LEU A 58 4.61 -4.08 4.29
C LEU A 58 5.30 -5.36 4.72
N THR A 59 5.60 -6.24 3.77
CA THR A 59 6.39 -7.45 4.01
C THR A 59 7.72 -7.32 3.29
N TYR A 60 8.82 -7.34 4.03
CA TYR A 60 10.16 -7.32 3.46
C TYR A 60 10.68 -8.73 3.26
N ARG A 61 11.34 -8.97 2.13
CA ARG A 61 12.09 -10.20 1.85
C ARG A 61 13.42 -9.86 1.15
N PRO A 62 14.54 -10.49 1.55
CA PRO A 62 15.76 -10.40 0.78
C PRO A 62 15.61 -11.15 -0.55
N VAL A 63 16.31 -10.66 -1.57
CA VAL A 63 16.42 -11.34 -2.87
C VAL A 63 17.71 -12.17 -2.89
N GLU A 64 17.56 -13.48 -2.91
CA GLU A 64 18.65 -14.46 -2.86
C GLU A 64 18.50 -15.45 -4.02
N ASN A 65 18.71 -14.98 -5.25
CA ASN A 65 18.47 -15.73 -6.49
C ASN A 65 17.03 -16.23 -6.68
N ASN A 66 16.07 -15.68 -5.94
CA ASN A 66 14.67 -16.10 -5.89
C ASN A 66 13.68 -15.02 -6.36
N ILE A 67 14.17 -14.01 -7.11
CA ILE A 67 13.35 -12.86 -7.53
C ILE A 67 12.13 -13.29 -8.36
N LYS A 68 12.26 -14.34 -9.19
CA LYS A 68 11.17 -14.83 -10.03
C LYS A 68 10.06 -15.43 -9.17
N GLU A 69 10.42 -16.19 -8.16
CA GLU A 69 9.52 -16.79 -7.18
C GLU A 69 8.79 -15.70 -6.39
N LEU A 70 9.52 -14.68 -5.92
CA LEU A 70 8.93 -13.54 -5.21
C LEU A 70 7.92 -12.76 -6.07
N LEU A 71 8.23 -12.54 -7.35
CA LEU A 71 7.31 -11.91 -8.30
C LEU A 71 6.06 -12.76 -8.54
N ILE A 72 6.23 -14.08 -8.72
CA ILE A 72 5.12 -15.01 -8.90
C ILE A 72 4.23 -15.04 -7.66
N ASP A 73 4.82 -15.09 -6.45
CA ASP A 73 4.08 -15.09 -5.19
C ASP A 73 3.29 -13.79 -5.00
N ALA A 74 3.92 -12.64 -5.28
CA ALA A 74 3.25 -11.34 -5.22
C ALA A 74 2.06 -11.29 -6.17
N GLN A 75 2.24 -11.76 -7.41
CA GLN A 75 1.17 -11.81 -8.40
C GLN A 75 0.07 -12.79 -7.98
N LYS A 76 0.40 -14.00 -7.53
CA LYS A 76 -0.59 -14.99 -7.07
C LYS A 76 -1.44 -14.44 -5.93
N LEU A 77 -0.84 -13.78 -4.93
CA LEU A 77 -1.59 -13.15 -3.84
C LEU A 77 -2.59 -12.13 -4.37
N THR A 78 -2.19 -11.30 -5.34
CA THR A 78 -3.11 -10.37 -5.99
C THR A 78 -4.23 -11.08 -6.72
N TYR A 79 -3.97 -12.15 -7.47
CA TYR A 79 -4.99 -12.81 -8.28
C TYR A 79 -5.89 -13.79 -7.49
N GLU A 80 -5.37 -14.49 -6.47
CA GLU A 80 -6.13 -15.43 -5.63
C GLU A 80 -7.19 -14.71 -4.77
N HIS A 81 -6.92 -13.49 -4.34
CA HIS A 81 -7.90 -12.65 -3.63
C HIS A 81 -8.93 -12.00 -4.56
N VAL A 82 -8.78 -12.16 -5.89
CA VAL A 82 -9.57 -11.46 -6.93
C VAL A 82 -10.46 -12.41 -7.74
N VAL A 83 -10.59 -13.67 -7.32
CA VAL A 83 -11.48 -14.67 -7.97
C VAL A 83 -12.96 -14.21 -8.07
N LYS A 84 -13.33 -13.05 -7.50
CA LYS A 84 -14.65 -12.40 -7.63
C LYS A 84 -14.65 -10.91 -8.01
N ALA A 85 -13.52 -10.26 -8.29
CA ALA A 85 -13.52 -8.83 -8.63
C ALA A 85 -13.65 -8.62 -10.14
N ASP A 86 -14.45 -7.63 -10.52
CA ASP A 86 -14.85 -7.41 -11.92
C ASP A 86 -13.71 -6.84 -12.77
N ASN A 87 -12.73 -6.14 -12.17
CA ASN A 87 -11.56 -5.59 -12.86
C ASN A 87 -10.34 -5.41 -11.93
N ILE A 88 -9.15 -5.82 -12.39
CA ILE A 88 -7.84 -5.44 -11.81
C ILE A 88 -7.19 -4.41 -12.74
N ALA A 89 -6.84 -3.25 -12.21
CA ALA A 89 -5.98 -2.31 -12.92
C ALA A 89 -4.53 -2.49 -12.44
N GLU A 90 -3.62 -2.73 -13.37
CA GLU A 90 -2.19 -2.86 -13.11
C GLU A 90 -1.44 -1.61 -13.59
N GLU A 91 -0.60 -1.05 -12.73
CA GLU A 91 0.18 0.16 -13.00
C GLU A 91 1.67 -0.13 -12.71
N LYS A 92 2.49 -0.16 -13.77
CA LYS A 92 3.94 -0.36 -13.63
C LYS A 92 4.56 0.87 -12.98
N TYR A 93 5.45 0.63 -12.02
CA TYR A 93 6.23 1.68 -11.37
C TYR A 93 7.71 1.48 -11.66
N VAL A 94 8.36 2.53 -12.17
CA VAL A 94 9.79 2.53 -12.49
C VAL A 94 10.41 3.83 -12.04
N ASN A 95 11.45 3.73 -11.22
CA ASN A 95 12.27 4.83 -10.78
C ASN A 95 13.75 4.45 -10.94
N GLU A 96 14.29 4.67 -12.13
CA GLU A 96 15.67 4.30 -12.49
C GLU A 96 16.70 5.06 -11.64
N TYR A 97 16.42 6.32 -11.31
CA TYR A 97 17.32 7.17 -10.52
C TYR A 97 17.56 6.61 -9.11
N HIS A 98 16.52 6.03 -8.50
CA HIS A 98 16.61 5.40 -7.18
C HIS A 98 16.70 3.88 -7.22
N GLY A 99 16.72 3.27 -8.41
CA GLY A 99 16.74 1.82 -8.59
C GLY A 99 15.53 1.13 -7.94
N VAL A 100 14.33 1.73 -8.05
CA VAL A 100 13.10 1.14 -7.51
C VAL A 100 12.20 0.75 -8.67
N TYR A 101 11.88 -0.54 -8.75
CA TYR A 101 11.01 -1.12 -9.77
C TYR A 101 9.85 -1.81 -9.09
N GLY A 102 8.66 -1.75 -9.65
CA GLY A 102 7.49 -2.32 -9.01
C GLY A 102 6.26 -2.40 -9.89
N MET A 103 5.20 -2.90 -9.28
CA MET A 103 3.85 -2.91 -9.85
C MET A 103 2.87 -2.53 -8.76
N PHE A 104 1.92 -1.68 -9.10
CA PHE A 104 0.76 -1.37 -8.29
C PHE A 104 -0.47 -2.04 -8.89
N TYR A 105 -1.31 -2.63 -8.04
CA TYR A 105 -2.53 -3.33 -8.40
C TYR A 105 -3.69 -2.66 -7.68
N ASP A 106 -4.66 -2.18 -8.43
CA ASP A 106 -5.92 -1.67 -7.92
C ASP A 106 -7.04 -2.64 -8.24
N VAL A 107 -7.57 -3.28 -7.21
CA VAL A 107 -8.67 -4.23 -7.33
C VAL A 107 -9.98 -3.49 -7.10
N ALA A 108 -10.77 -3.32 -8.15
CA ALA A 108 -12.11 -2.77 -8.06
C ALA A 108 -13.14 -3.91 -7.91
N GLY A 109 -13.92 -3.89 -6.82
CA GLY A 109 -14.96 -4.90 -6.57
C GLY A 109 -16.04 -4.43 -5.60
N ASN A 110 -17.16 -5.17 -5.56
CA ASN A 110 -18.42 -4.80 -4.89
C ASN A 110 -18.39 -4.71 -3.36
N ALA A 111 -17.24 -4.85 -2.68
CA ALA A 111 -17.22 -4.89 -1.22
C ALA A 111 -15.98 -4.29 -0.51
N ALA A 112 -14.86 -4.07 -1.20
CA ALA A 112 -13.71 -3.33 -0.67
C ALA A 112 -12.70 -3.14 -1.80
N SER A 113 -12.35 -1.90 -2.14
CA SER A 113 -11.19 -1.67 -3.01
C SER A 113 -9.94 -2.08 -2.25
N GLN A 114 -9.24 -3.09 -2.76
CA GLN A 114 -7.96 -3.53 -2.21
C GLN A 114 -6.86 -3.06 -3.15
N SER A 115 -5.93 -2.29 -2.60
CA SER A 115 -4.72 -1.92 -3.32
C SER A 115 -3.56 -2.74 -2.80
N GLN A 116 -2.81 -3.32 -3.74
CA GLN A 116 -1.62 -4.12 -3.46
C GLN A 116 -0.47 -3.63 -4.34
N PHE A 117 0.76 -3.84 -3.92
CA PHE A 117 1.91 -3.54 -4.73
C PHE A 117 3.11 -4.40 -4.36
N TYR A 118 4.12 -4.39 -5.23
CA TYR A 118 5.47 -4.76 -4.85
C TYR A 118 6.47 -3.74 -5.37
N VAL A 119 7.61 -3.65 -4.69
CA VAL A 119 8.78 -2.89 -5.12
C VAL A 119 10.07 -3.67 -4.86
N THR A 120 11.06 -3.50 -5.71
CA THR A 120 12.35 -4.19 -5.64
C THR A 120 13.46 -3.36 -6.28
N ASP A 121 14.70 -3.60 -5.85
CA ASP A 121 15.91 -3.16 -6.56
C ASP A 121 16.36 -4.17 -7.64
N SER A 122 15.63 -5.28 -7.79
CA SER A 122 15.92 -6.45 -8.63
C SER A 122 17.07 -7.34 -8.15
N THR A 123 17.84 -6.93 -7.14
CA THR A 123 19.11 -7.57 -6.78
C THR A 123 19.20 -8.05 -5.34
N SER A 124 18.60 -7.34 -4.39
CA SER A 124 18.81 -7.60 -2.96
C SER A 124 17.57 -7.39 -2.11
N HIS A 125 16.64 -6.54 -2.53
CA HIS A 125 15.51 -6.13 -1.71
C HIS A 125 14.18 -6.32 -2.44
N PHE A 126 13.21 -6.87 -1.74
CA PHE A 126 11.85 -7.04 -2.22
C PHE A 126 10.86 -6.67 -1.12
N ILE A 127 9.89 -5.81 -1.42
CA ILE A 127 8.82 -5.44 -0.50
C ILE A 127 7.50 -5.64 -1.20
N THR A 128 6.57 -6.30 -0.54
CA THR A 128 5.15 -6.30 -0.92
C THR A 128 4.35 -5.43 0.04
N GLY A 129 3.31 -4.80 -0.47
CA GLY A 129 2.40 -3.98 0.31
C GLY A 129 0.95 -4.33 0.02
N SER A 130 0.12 -4.39 1.06
CA SER A 130 -1.34 -4.60 0.92
C SER A 130 -2.13 -3.82 1.97
N ILE A 131 -3.20 -3.17 1.54
CA ILE A 131 -4.14 -2.49 2.46
C ILE A 131 -5.25 -3.43 2.87
N TYR A 132 -5.57 -3.41 4.16
CA TYR A 132 -6.78 -3.99 4.71
C TYR A 132 -7.57 -2.94 5.50
N PHE A 133 -8.89 -2.97 5.36
CA PHE A 133 -9.83 -2.16 6.15
C PHE A 133 -10.49 -3.04 7.22
N ASN A 134 -10.47 -2.57 8.47
CA ASN A 134 -11.03 -3.28 9.63
C ASN A 134 -12.49 -2.89 9.87
N VAL A 135 -13.33 -2.92 8.84
CA VAL A 135 -14.75 -2.57 8.94
C VAL A 135 -15.65 -3.62 8.30
N THR A 136 -16.85 -3.77 8.87
CA THR A 136 -17.94 -4.52 8.23
C THR A 136 -18.32 -3.79 6.93
N PRO A 137 -18.47 -4.49 5.79
CA PRO A 137 -18.52 -3.85 4.47
C PRO A 137 -19.79 -3.02 4.29
N ASN A 138 -19.70 -1.73 4.62
CA ASN A 138 -20.52 -0.71 3.98
C ASN A 138 -19.61 0.02 2.98
N TYR A 139 -19.80 -0.27 1.70
CA TYR A 139 -18.94 0.18 0.61
C TYR A 139 -18.80 1.70 0.56
N ASP A 140 -19.91 2.42 0.74
CA ASP A 140 -19.95 3.88 0.68
C ASP A 140 -19.16 4.55 1.81
N SER A 141 -18.96 3.87 2.93
CA SER A 141 -18.17 4.37 4.06
C SER A 141 -16.66 4.21 3.85
N ILE A 142 -16.22 3.25 3.03
CA ILE A 142 -14.79 2.94 2.82
C ILE A 142 -14.23 3.69 1.62
N LEU A 143 -15.05 4.02 0.62
CA LEU A 143 -14.58 4.59 -0.64
C LEU A 143 -13.66 5.82 -0.46
N PRO A 144 -13.95 6.81 0.41
CA PRO A 144 -13.06 7.95 0.62
C PRO A 144 -11.73 7.55 1.29
N ALA A 145 -11.77 6.57 2.21
CA ALA A 145 -10.59 6.06 2.91
C ALA A 145 -9.68 5.27 1.95
N ALA A 146 -10.29 4.44 1.10
CA ALA A 146 -9.60 3.70 0.04
C ALA A 146 -8.91 4.64 -0.96
N ALA A 147 -9.62 5.68 -1.43
CA ALA A 147 -9.04 6.68 -2.33
C ALA A 147 -7.86 7.42 -1.68
N TYR A 148 -7.98 7.79 -0.40
CA TYR A 148 -6.90 8.44 0.34
C TYR A 148 -5.68 7.53 0.49
N LEU A 149 -5.86 6.30 0.99
CA LEU A 149 -4.76 5.37 1.21
C LEU A 149 -4.12 4.89 -0.10
N LYS A 150 -4.88 4.82 -1.19
CA LYS A 150 -4.34 4.56 -2.54
C LYS A 150 -3.33 5.63 -2.95
N ASN A 151 -3.66 6.91 -2.76
CA ASN A 151 -2.71 8.00 -3.03
C ASN A 151 -1.50 7.92 -2.09
N ASP A 152 -1.72 7.51 -0.84
CA ASP A 152 -0.66 7.34 0.14
C ASP A 152 0.34 6.23 -0.24
N ILE A 153 -0.14 5.09 -0.74
CA ILE A 153 0.73 4.03 -1.28
C ILE A 153 1.58 4.56 -2.43
N ARG A 154 0.97 5.28 -3.37
CA ARG A 154 1.71 5.81 -4.52
C ARG A 154 2.87 6.70 -4.05
N HIS A 155 2.58 7.61 -3.12
CA HIS A 155 3.62 8.46 -2.53
C HIS A 155 4.68 7.66 -1.78
N LEU A 156 4.29 6.58 -1.07
CA LEU A 156 5.23 5.68 -0.42
C LEU A 156 6.16 5.00 -1.44
N MET A 157 5.62 4.46 -2.54
CA MET A 157 6.41 3.86 -3.62
C MET A 157 7.35 4.88 -4.28
N GLU A 158 6.87 6.11 -4.51
CA GLU A 158 7.61 7.24 -5.08
C GLU A 158 8.80 7.68 -4.21
N SER A 159 8.59 7.70 -2.90
CA SER A 159 9.57 8.14 -1.91
C SER A 159 10.47 7.02 -1.39
N LEU A 160 10.19 5.76 -1.72
CA LEU A 160 10.96 4.62 -1.22
C LEU A 160 12.41 4.66 -1.70
N ARG A 161 13.35 4.46 -0.77
CA ARG A 161 14.79 4.41 -1.03
C ARG A 161 15.41 3.21 -0.35
N TRP A 162 16.24 2.49 -1.08
CA TRP A 162 17.09 1.43 -0.52
C TRP A 162 18.28 2.05 0.21
N LYS A 163 18.63 1.50 1.37
CA LYS A 163 19.84 1.86 2.11
C LYS A 163 20.98 0.95 1.66
N LYS A 164 22.12 1.54 1.38
CA LYS A 164 23.37 0.81 1.07
C LYS A 164 24.15 0.53 2.34
#